data_AF-A0A1T4JMV5-F1
#
_entry.id   AF-A0A1T4JMV5-F1
#
_cell.length_a   1.000
_cell.length_b   1.000
_cell.length_c   1.000
_cell.angle_alpha   90.00
_cell.angle_beta   90.00
_cell.angle_gamma   90.00
#
_symmetry.space_group_name_H-M   'P 1'
#
loop_
_entity.id
_entity.type
_entity.pdbx_description
1 polymer ?
#
loop_
_entity_poly.entity_id
_entity_poly.type
_entity_poly.pdbx_seq_one_letter_code
_entity_poly.pdbx_strand_id
1 'polypeptide(L)'
;MKINYYFGFLIASLLQAGIVFIGESLNISALNPKFSITQLLIHILVGQVAGWILFYLVNNSESIAAINTWLIGIIYGTLVWAVILPIAASQGTITASWMQGTNLLISLTAFLAFGLITSYTVYLTKEKIT
;
A
#
# COMPACT_ATOMS: atom_id res chain seq x y z
N MET A 1 -19.67 -13.13 6.66
CA MET A 1 -18.32 -13.74 6.55
C MET A 1 -17.32 -12.77 7.17
N LYS A 2 -16.55 -13.14 8.21
CA LYS A 2 -15.44 -12.29 8.69
C LYS A 2 -14.42 -12.20 7.55
N ILE A 3 -14.22 -11.03 6.94
CA ILE A 3 -13.05 -10.85 6.06
C ILE A 3 -11.82 -11.10 6.93
N ASN A 4 -11.00 -12.07 6.53
CA ASN A 4 -9.69 -12.25 7.14
C ASN A 4 -8.83 -11.06 6.70
N TYR A 5 -8.21 -10.33 7.64
CA TYR A 5 -7.43 -9.13 7.33
C TYR A 5 -6.32 -9.42 6.31
N TYR A 6 -5.74 -10.63 6.31
CA TYR A 6 -4.77 -11.07 5.29
C TYR A 6 -5.33 -10.96 3.86
N PHE A 7 -6.61 -11.24 3.66
CA PHE A 7 -7.27 -11.15 2.35
C PHE A 7 -7.50 -9.69 1.94
N GLY A 8 -7.87 -8.82 2.89
CA GLY A 8 -7.98 -7.38 2.61
C GLY A 8 -6.63 -6.76 2.25
N PHE A 9 -5.55 -7.16 2.93
CA PHE A 9 -4.19 -6.72 2.58
C PHE A 9 -3.75 -7.24 1.22
N LEU A 10 -4.12 -8.48 0.86
CA LEU A 10 -3.85 -9.04 -0.47
C LEU A 10 -4.54 -8.20 -1.55
N ILE A 11 -5.83 -7.86 -1.37
CA ILE A 11 -6.57 -6.99 -2.30
C ILE A 11 -5.90 -5.63 -2.41
N ALA A 12 -5.52 -5.02 -1.28
CA ALA A 12 -4.84 -3.73 -1.27
C ALA A 12 -3.54 -3.77 -2.09
N SER A 13 -2.71 -4.80 -1.90
CA SER A 13 -1.45 -4.98 -2.64
C SER A 13 -1.68 -5.21 -4.13
N LEU A 14 -2.65 -6.05 -4.51
CA LEU A 14 -2.97 -6.31 -5.91
C LEU A 14 -3.53 -5.07 -6.61
N LEU A 15 -4.39 -4.31 -5.93
CA LEU A 15 -4.91 -3.06 -6.49
C LEU A 15 -3.80 -2.03 -6.67
N GLN A 16 -2.92 -1.86 -5.69
CA GLN A 16 -1.76 -0.99 -5.81
C GLN A 16 -0.89 -1.37 -7.02
N ALA A 17 -0.56 -2.66 -7.16
CA ALA A 17 0.21 -3.15 -8.31
C ALA A 17 -0.53 -2.90 -9.63
N GLY A 18 -1.85 -3.10 -9.64
CA GLY A 18 -2.71 -2.83 -10.80
C GLY A 18 -2.72 -1.37 -11.22
N ILE A 19 -2.81 -0.43 -10.28
CA ILE A 19 -2.76 1.01 -10.56
C ILE A 19 -1.42 1.37 -11.23
N VAL A 20 -0.31 0.87 -10.69
CA VAL A 20 1.02 1.09 -11.28
C VAL A 20 1.08 0.48 -12.69
N PHE A 21 0.64 -0.77 -12.86
CA PHE A 21 0.66 -1.46 -14.14
C PHE A 21 -0.17 -0.73 -15.22
N ILE A 22 -1.34 -0.21 -14.86
CA ILE A 22 -2.18 0.59 -15.76
C ILE A 22 -1.51 1.92 -16.11
N GLY A 23 -0.86 2.58 -15.14
CA GLY A 23 -0.10 3.80 -15.41
C GLY A 23 1.00 3.60 -16.45
N GLU A 24 1.72 2.48 -16.36
CA GLU A 24 2.75 2.10 -17.34
C GLU A 24 2.14 1.72 -18.70
N SER A 25 1.08 0.91 -18.72
CA SER A 25 0.49 0.44 -19.99
C SER A 25 -0.14 1.56 -20.81
N LEU A 26 -0.60 2.63 -20.14
CA LEU A 26 -1.10 3.85 -20.77
C LEU A 26 0.00 4.86 -21.12
N ASN A 27 1.28 4.56 -20.85
CA ASN A 27 2.42 5.48 -20.98
C ASN A 27 2.24 6.79 -20.20
N ILE A 28 1.48 6.76 -19.10
CA ILE A 28 1.25 7.91 -18.23
C ILE A 28 2.36 7.98 -17.18
N SER A 29 2.91 6.84 -16.77
CA SER A 29 4.11 6.75 -15.94
C SER A 29 5.20 5.93 -16.62
N ALA A 30 6.43 6.16 -16.16
CA ALA A 30 7.64 5.46 -16.55
C ALA A 30 8.37 4.93 -15.30
N LEU A 31 7.62 4.42 -14.32
CA LEU A 31 8.20 3.74 -13.15
C LEU A 31 8.93 2.45 -13.57
N ASN A 32 8.53 1.87 -14.71
CA ASN A 32 9.08 0.66 -15.32
C ASN A 32 9.38 -0.45 -14.29
N PRO A 33 8.37 -0.94 -13.55
CA PRO A 33 8.56 -1.97 -12.56
C PRO A 33 9.01 -3.27 -13.22
N LYS A 34 9.97 -3.96 -12.63
CA LYS A 34 10.38 -5.29 -13.08
C LYS A 34 9.30 -6.33 -12.75
N PHE A 35 8.28 -6.44 -13.59
CA PHE A 35 7.15 -7.36 -13.43
C PHE A 35 7.51 -8.83 -13.70
N SER A 36 8.35 -9.41 -12.83
CA SER A 36 8.46 -10.87 -12.73
C SER A 36 7.49 -11.42 -11.68
N ILE A 37 7.11 -12.69 -11.80
CA ILE A 37 6.28 -13.39 -10.79
C ILE A 37 6.92 -13.27 -9.40
N THR A 38 8.24 -13.44 -9.31
CA THR A 38 8.98 -13.30 -8.05
C THR A 38 8.84 -11.90 -7.44
N GLN A 39 8.92 -10.85 -8.27
CA GLN A 39 8.75 -9.48 -7.79
C GLN A 39 7.31 -9.18 -7.35
N LEU A 40 6.32 -9.76 -8.03
CA LEU A 40 4.92 -9.67 -7.59
C LEU A 40 4.71 -10.36 -6.24
N LEU A 41 5.32 -11.52 -6.02
CA LEU A 41 5.27 -12.21 -4.73
C LEU A 41 5.93 -11.38 -3.62
N ILE A 42 7.11 -10.80 -3.88
CA ILE A 42 7.78 -9.89 -2.93
C ILE A 42 6.89 -8.68 -2.62
N HIS A 43 6.29 -8.06 -3.64
CA HIS A 43 5.34 -6.94 -3.47
C HIS A 43 4.16 -7.31 -2.55
N ILE A 44 3.56 -8.48 -2.77
CA ILE A 44 2.47 -8.98 -1.91
C ILE A 44 2.97 -9.19 -0.49
N LEU A 45 4.14 -9.80 -0.28
CA LEU A 45 4.71 -10.03 1.06
C LEU A 45 4.98 -8.71 1.80
N VAL A 46 5.58 -7.72 1.12
CA VAL A 46 5.80 -6.39 1.70
C VAL A 46 4.46 -5.75 2.08
N GLY A 47 3.45 -5.87 1.23
CA GLY A 47 2.11 -5.37 1.53
C GLY A 47 1.43 -6.08 2.71
N GLN A 48 1.63 -7.39 2.88
CA GLN A 48 1.16 -8.14 4.06
C GLN A 48 1.84 -7.63 5.35
N VAL A 49 3.16 -7.42 5.31
CA VAL A 49 3.92 -6.89 6.46
C VAL A 49 3.45 -5.48 6.80
N ALA A 50 3.30 -4.60 5.81
CA ALA A 50 2.78 -3.25 6.03
C ALA A 50 1.35 -3.29 6.61
N GLY A 51 0.46 -4.11 6.05
CA GLY A 51 -0.90 -4.26 6.58
C GLY A 51 -0.92 -4.73 8.03
N TRP A 52 -0.07 -5.70 8.38
CA TRP A 52 0.08 -6.18 9.74
C TRP A 52 0.61 -5.10 10.70
N ILE A 53 1.56 -4.27 10.27
CA ILE A 53 2.06 -3.14 11.06
C ILE A 53 0.90 -2.19 11.40
N LEU A 54 0.08 -1.81 10.42
CA LEU A 54 -1.07 -0.93 10.71
C LEU A 54 -2.08 -1.60 11.65
N PHE A 55 -2.38 -2.88 11.42
CA PHE A 55 -3.25 -3.66 12.29
C PHE A 55 -2.74 -3.67 13.73
N TYR A 56 -1.45 -3.90 13.93
CA TYR A 56 -0.82 -3.90 15.25
C TYR A 56 -0.95 -2.52 15.91
N LEU A 57 -0.63 -1.44 15.20
CA LEU A 57 -0.70 -0.07 15.73
C LEU A 57 -2.12 0.32 16.16
N VAL A 58 -3.13 0.05 15.32
CA VAL A 58 -4.53 0.41 15.59
C VAL A 58 -5.13 -0.43 16.73
N ASN A 59 -4.67 -1.67 16.94
CA ASN A 59 -5.17 -2.53 18.01
C ASN A 59 -4.44 -2.35 19.35
N ASN A 60 -3.20 -1.85 19.34
CA ASN A 60 -2.41 -1.68 20.56
C ASN A 60 -2.29 -0.21 21.02
N SER A 61 -2.88 0.74 20.29
CA SER A 61 -2.90 2.15 20.68
C SER A 61 -4.31 2.73 20.57
N GLU A 62 -4.90 3.07 21.71
CA GLU A 62 -6.20 3.74 21.77
C GLU A 62 -6.18 5.12 21.10
N SER A 63 -5.07 5.84 21.22
CA SER A 63 -4.90 7.14 20.56
C SER A 63 -4.96 7.03 19.03
N ILE A 64 -4.33 6.01 18.45
CA ILE A 64 -4.39 5.75 17.01
C ILE A 64 -5.79 5.27 16.62
N ALA A 65 -6.35 4.35 17.41
CA ALA A 65 -7.68 3.80 17.20
C ALA A 65 -8.79 4.86 17.12
N ALA A 66 -8.67 5.94 17.89
CA ALA A 66 -9.63 7.02 17.95
C ALA A 66 -9.59 7.96 16.74
N ILE A 67 -8.55 7.89 15.90
CA ILE A 67 -8.43 8.72 14.69
C ILE A 67 -9.40 8.20 13.62
N ASN A 68 -9.91 9.11 12.79
CA ASN A 68 -10.75 8.79 11.65
C ASN A 68 -10.05 7.78 10.70
N THR A 69 -10.74 6.69 10.35
CA THR A 69 -10.23 5.61 9.50
C THR A 69 -9.66 6.10 8.15
N TRP A 70 -10.30 7.09 7.51
CA TRP A 70 -9.82 7.66 6.25
C TRP A 70 -8.52 8.42 6.45
N LEU A 71 -8.43 9.23 7.50
CA LEU A 71 -7.23 9.99 7.84
C LEU A 71 -6.05 9.06 8.13
N ILE A 72 -6.28 7.99 8.89
CA ILE A 72 -5.26 6.94 9.13
C ILE A 72 -4.81 6.34 7.80
N GLY A 73 -5.74 5.99 6.91
CA GLY A 73 -5.41 5.40 5.62
C GLY A 73 -4.56 6.31 4.74
N ILE A 74 -4.87 7.60 4.70
CA ILE A 74 -4.10 8.61 3.95
C ILE A 74 -2.69 8.77 4.53
N ILE A 75 -2.58 8.97 5.86
CA ILE A 75 -1.29 9.12 6.54
C ILE A 75 -0.45 7.86 6.34
N TYR A 76 -1.04 6.69 6.57
CA TYR A 76 -0.35 5.41 6.48
C TYR A 76 0.10 5.11 5.05
N GLY A 77 -0.78 5.30 4.05
CA GLY A 77 -0.41 5.14 2.64
C GLY A 77 0.74 6.05 2.23
N THR A 78 0.72 7.31 2.69
CA THR A 78 1.80 8.27 2.44
C THR A 78 3.11 7.87 3.11
N LEU A 79 3.06 7.35 4.35
CA LEU A 79 4.25 6.85 5.05
C LEU A 79 4.85 5.63 4.35
N VAL A 80 4.01 4.66 3.97
CA VAL A 80 4.46 3.46 3.25
C VAL A 80 5.06 3.86 1.90
N TRP A 81 4.45 4.81 1.18
CA TRP A 81 5.02 5.38 -0.05
C TRP A 81 6.40 6.00 0.19
N ALA A 82 6.53 6.86 1.19
CA ALA A 82 7.77 7.56 1.52
C ALA A 82 8.91 6.61 1.94
N VAL A 83 8.59 5.44 2.50
CA VAL A 83 9.57 4.45 2.94
C VAL A 83 9.89 3.44 1.85
N ILE A 84 8.87 2.82 1.24
CA ILE A 84 9.05 1.69 0.31
C ILE A 84 9.57 2.16 -1.04
N LEU A 85 9.13 3.32 -1.53
CA LEU A 85 9.49 3.78 -2.86
C LEU A 85 11.02 4.04 -3.01
N PRO A 86 11.70 4.73 -2.06
CA PRO A 86 13.16 4.86 -2.12
C PRO A 86 13.91 3.54 -1.99
N ILE A 87 13.38 2.58 -1.21
CA ILE A 87 13.99 1.25 -1.06
C ILE A 87 13.90 0.49 -2.39
N ALA A 88 12.72 0.44 -3.01
CA ALA A 88 12.51 -0.19 -4.31
C ALA A 88 13.42 0.41 -5.38
N ALA A 89 13.53 1.74 -5.41
CA ALA A 89 14.43 2.45 -6.31
C ALA A 89 15.91 2.09 -6.10
N SER A 90 16.40 2.08 -4.85
CA SER A 90 17.80 1.75 -4.56
C SER A 90 18.16 0.30 -4.86
N GLN A 91 17.18 -0.61 -4.84
CA GLN A 91 17.31 -2.01 -5.28
C GLN A 91 17.18 -2.18 -6.80
N GLY A 92 16.90 -1.10 -7.55
CA GLY A 92 16.72 -1.12 -8.99
C GLY A 92 15.51 -1.94 -9.45
N THR A 93 14.47 -2.04 -8.62
CA THR A 93 13.20 -2.71 -8.98
C THR A 93 12.26 -1.82 -9.80
N ILE A 94 12.48 -0.50 -9.75
CA ILE A 94 11.83 0.54 -10.56
C ILE A 94 12.90 1.46 -11.19
N THR A 95 12.68 1.99 -12.40
CA THR A 95 13.67 2.80 -13.13
C THR A 95 13.07 4.11 -13.68
N ALA A 96 13.15 5.20 -12.92
CA ALA A 96 13.01 6.60 -13.38
C ALA A 96 13.22 7.56 -12.20
N SER A 97 13.33 8.86 -12.45
CA SER A 97 13.19 9.90 -11.41
C SER A 97 11.76 9.85 -10.84
N TRP A 98 11.53 8.96 -9.87
CA TRP A 98 10.22 8.73 -9.24
C TRP A 98 9.64 9.97 -8.55
N MET A 99 10.45 11.00 -8.34
CA MET A 99 10.05 12.32 -7.82
C MET A 99 9.64 13.33 -8.91
N GLN A 100 9.48 12.92 -10.17
CA GLN A 100 9.18 13.85 -11.27
C GLN A 100 7.87 13.54 -11.99
N GLY A 101 7.10 14.60 -12.24
CA GLY A 101 5.94 14.58 -13.12
C GLY A 101 4.86 13.59 -12.69
N THR A 102 4.33 12.88 -13.69
CA THR A 102 3.22 11.92 -13.53
C THR A 102 3.61 10.66 -12.75
N ASN A 103 4.89 10.30 -12.68
CA ASN A 103 5.38 9.17 -11.88
C ASN A 103 5.10 9.34 -10.39
N LEU A 104 5.26 10.57 -9.90
CA LEU A 104 4.94 10.94 -8.52
C LEU A 104 3.45 10.72 -8.25
N LEU A 105 2.60 11.20 -9.16
CA LEU A 105 1.14 11.14 -8.99
C LEU A 105 0.60 9.71 -9.04
N ILE A 106 1.04 8.90 -10.00
CA ILE A 106 0.60 7.51 -10.13
C ILE A 106 1.09 6.67 -8.94
N SER A 107 2.36 6.81 -8.55
CA SER A 107 2.88 6.08 -7.39
C SER A 107 2.14 6.49 -6.11
N LEU A 108 2.01 7.79 -5.82
CA LEU A 108 1.29 8.25 -4.65
C LEU A 108 -0.16 7.77 -4.63
N THR A 109 -0.85 7.84 -5.78
CA THR A 109 -2.23 7.35 -5.91
C THR A 109 -2.34 5.86 -5.58
N ALA A 110 -1.40 5.04 -6.08
CA ALA A 110 -1.37 3.61 -5.80
C ALA A 110 -1.19 3.32 -4.29
N PHE A 111 -0.30 4.04 -3.62
CA PHE A 111 -0.06 3.85 -2.18
C PHE A 111 -1.17 4.46 -1.30
N LEU A 112 -1.83 5.53 -1.74
CA LEU A 112 -3.02 6.05 -1.06
C LEU A 112 -4.17 5.02 -1.14
N ALA A 113 -4.39 4.41 -2.30
CA ALA A 113 -5.36 3.34 -2.46
C ALA A 113 -5.03 2.15 -1.54
N PHE A 114 -3.76 1.75 -1.47
CA PHE A 114 -3.29 0.74 -0.52
C PHE A 114 -3.61 1.11 0.94
N GLY A 115 -3.24 2.32 1.36
CA GLY A 115 -3.44 2.78 2.74
C GLY A 115 -4.91 2.84 3.14
N LEU A 116 -5.78 3.34 2.25
CA LEU A 116 -7.23 3.40 2.48
C LEU A 116 -7.85 2.01 2.65
N ILE A 117 -7.56 1.07 1.74
CA ILE A 117 -8.11 -0.29 1.81
C ILE A 117 -7.58 -1.03 3.05
N THR A 118 -6.29 -0.85 3.35
CA THR A 118 -5.66 -1.48 4.52
C THR A 118 -6.28 -0.95 5.80
N SER A 119 -6.42 0.37 5.96
CA SER A 119 -7.07 0.99 7.12
C SER A 119 -8.51 0.52 7.28
N TYR A 120 -9.30 0.54 6.21
CA TYR A 120 -10.67 0.06 6.23
C TYR A 120 -10.77 -1.42 6.63
N THR A 121 -9.88 -2.27 6.10
CA THR A 121 -9.78 -3.69 6.46
C THR A 121 -9.49 -3.87 7.95
N VAL A 122 -8.56 -3.10 8.52
CA VAL A 122 -8.23 -3.16 9.94
C VAL A 122 -9.44 -2.80 10.80
N TYR A 123 -10.14 -1.71 10.48
CA TYR A 123 -11.30 -1.28 11.26
C TYR A 123 -12.49 -2.25 11.16
N LEU A 124 -12.75 -2.82 9.98
CA LEU A 124 -13.76 -3.87 9.81
C LEU A 124 -13.45 -5.15 10.61
N THR A 125 -12.18 -5.44 10.87
CA THR A 125 -11.76 -6.65 11.60
C THR A 125 -11.63 -6.42 13.10
N LYS A 126 -11.58 -5.16 13.55
CA LYS A 126 -11.46 -4.75 14.96
C LYS A 126 -12.72 -4.98 15.80
N GLU A 127 -13.93 -4.95 15.20
CA GLU A 127 -15.23 -5.07 15.90
C GLU A 127 -15.48 -6.36 16.71
N LYS A 128 -14.48 -7.24 16.90
CA LYS A 128 -14.67 -8.55 17.54
C LYS A 128 -13.68 -8.89 18.64
N ILE A 129 -13.09 -7.88 19.27
CA ILE A 129 -12.27 -8.03 20.48
C ILE A 129 -12.82 -7.10 21.56
N THR A 130 -14.07 -7.32 21.95
CA THR A 130 -14.68 -6.81 23.20
C THR A 130 -15.74 -7.81 23.63
#